data_AF-A0A0P9MFY8-F1
#
_entry.id   AF-A0A0P9MFY8-F1
#
_cell.length_a   1.000
_cell.length_b   1.000
_cell.length_c   1.000
_cell.angle_alpha   90.00
_cell.angle_beta   90.00
_cell.angle_gamma   90.00
#
_symmetry.space_group_name_H-M   'P 1'
#
loop_
_entity.id
_entity.type
_entity.pdbx_description
1 polymer ?
#
loop_
_entity_poly.entity_id
_entity_poly.type
_entity_poly.pdbx_seq_one_letter_code
_entity_poly.pdbx_strand_id
1 'polypeptide(L)'
;TTTTETEKSSDQASTEGGKAGAAGGGGSVGGSSESSLNQTIEQIKQQIKDAQKQLAEQKAQLAAAQSGKGSAEEKAQKSMAIQGQIASTSANLQTLQASL
;
A
#
# COMPACT_ATOMS: atom_id res chain seq x y z
N THR A 1 13.75 -56.98 -9.06
CA THR A 1 14.73 -56.94 -10.16
C THR A 1 14.97 -55.46 -10.49
N THR A 2 16.08 -54.84 -10.07
CA THR A 2 17.44 -54.91 -10.69
C THR A 2 17.34 -54.19 -12.04
N THR A 3 18.04 -53.10 -12.39
CA THR A 3 19.44 -52.63 -12.18
C THR A 3 19.55 -51.29 -12.97
N THR A 4 20.17 -50.21 -12.47
CA THR A 4 21.62 -49.86 -12.64
C THR A 4 21.92 -49.35 -14.06
N GLU A 5 22.07 -48.03 -14.23
CA GLU A 5 23.35 -47.27 -14.27
C GLU A 5 23.85 -47.09 -15.71
N THR A 6 24.06 -45.84 -16.14
CA THR A 6 25.34 -45.09 -16.14
C THR A 6 26.17 -45.51 -17.36
N GLU A 7 26.46 -44.59 -18.29
CA GLU A 7 27.72 -43.83 -18.39
C GLU A 7 27.75 -43.35 -19.87
N LYS A 8 28.38 -42.28 -20.35
CA LYS A 8 29.32 -41.26 -19.86
C LYS A 8 29.83 -40.51 -21.10
N SER A 9 30.63 -39.49 -20.82
CA SER A 9 31.61 -38.82 -21.66
C SER A 9 31.10 -37.54 -22.35
N SER A 10 31.79 -36.41 -22.25
CA SER A 10 33.13 -36.20 -21.72
C SER A 10 33.33 -34.74 -21.34
N ASP A 11 34.14 -34.60 -20.29
CA ASP A 11 34.78 -33.41 -19.78
C ASP A 11 35.32 -32.46 -20.85
N GLN A 12 35.13 -31.17 -20.61
CA GLN A 12 36.21 -30.21 -20.82
C GLN A 12 36.21 -29.19 -19.68
N ALA A 13 37.23 -29.33 -18.84
CA ALA A 13 37.58 -28.41 -17.78
C ALA A 13 37.96 -27.04 -18.35
N SER A 14 37.58 -25.96 -17.66
CA SER A 14 38.35 -24.72 -17.63
C SER A 14 38.12 -23.97 -16.32
N THR A 15 39.22 -23.89 -15.57
CA THR A 15 39.67 -22.78 -14.70
C THR A 15 38.89 -22.45 -13.43
N GLU A 16 39.36 -23.03 -12.32
CA GLU A 16 40.04 -22.32 -11.22
C GLU A 16 39.74 -20.81 -11.06
N GLY A 17 39.22 -20.44 -9.89
CA GLY A 17 39.59 -19.22 -9.18
C GLY A 17 39.08 -17.88 -9.73
N GLY A 18 37.91 -17.44 -9.29
CA GLY A 18 37.44 -16.07 -9.55
C GLY A 18 36.42 -15.60 -8.53
N LYS A 19 36.88 -14.74 -7.61
CA LYS A 19 36.15 -13.77 -6.79
C LYS A 19 34.63 -13.69 -6.99
N ALA A 20 33.93 -13.79 -5.85
CA ALA A 20 32.85 -12.88 -5.46
C ALA A 20 32.02 -12.30 -6.62
N GLY A 21 30.91 -12.98 -6.93
CA GLY A 21 29.75 -12.35 -7.56
C GLY A 21 29.14 -11.33 -6.61
N ALA A 22 29.82 -10.20 -6.42
CA ALA A 22 29.25 -8.98 -5.90
C ALA A 22 28.35 -8.40 -7.00
N ALA A 23 27.11 -8.90 -7.06
CA ALA A 23 26.03 -8.27 -7.80
C ALA A 23 24.97 -7.83 -6.78
N GLY A 24 25.06 -6.55 -6.40
CA GLY A 24 23.95 -5.80 -5.84
C GLY A 24 23.95 -5.62 -4.32
N GLY A 25 24.64 -4.59 -3.85
CA GLY A 25 24.12 -3.82 -2.70
C GLY A 25 24.79 -4.02 -1.35
N GLY A 26 26.12 -4.01 -1.28
CA GLY A 26 26.77 -3.40 -0.11
C GLY A 26 26.53 -1.90 -0.15
N GLY A 27 25.65 -1.38 0.70
CA GLY A 27 25.32 0.04 0.75
C GLY A 27 24.54 0.41 2.01
N SER A 28 25.30 0.74 3.06
CA SER A 28 24.88 1.60 4.18
C SER A 28 23.75 1.10 5.09
N VAL A 29 24.16 0.35 6.12
CA VAL A 29 23.52 0.38 7.47
C VAL A 29 23.77 1.72 8.19
N GLY A 30 23.91 2.82 7.45
CA GLY A 30 24.27 4.12 8.00
C GLY A 30 24.10 5.22 6.96
N GLY A 31 22.96 5.91 6.98
CA GLY A 31 22.78 7.18 6.26
C GLY A 31 21.41 7.45 5.63
N SER A 32 20.54 6.44 5.43
CA SER A 32 19.31 6.63 4.64
C SER A 32 17.99 6.41 5.37
N SER A 33 18.00 5.95 6.62
CA SER A 33 16.78 5.65 7.38
C SER A 33 15.88 6.87 7.55
N GLU A 34 16.45 8.05 7.77
CA GLU A 34 15.68 9.29 7.94
C GLU A 34 15.00 9.75 6.65
N SER A 35 15.64 9.58 5.48
CA SER A 35 15.05 10.01 4.21
C SER A 35 13.88 9.11 3.81
N SER A 36 14.01 7.80 4.00
CA SER A 36 12.92 6.84 3.74
C SER A 36 11.77 7.04 4.72
N LEU A 37 12.06 7.23 6.02
CA LEU A 37 11.04 7.52 7.03
C LEU A 37 10.32 8.85 6.76
N ASN A 38 11.05 9.92 6.42
CA ASN A 38 10.43 11.19 6.05
C ASN A 38 9.52 11.04 4.82
N GLN A 39 9.93 10.27 3.83
CA GLN A 39 9.10 10.03 2.65
C GLN A 39 7.82 9.25 2.99
N THR A 40 7.91 8.25 3.87
CA THR A 40 6.72 7.55 4.39
C THR A 40 5.81 8.49 5.19
N ILE A 41 6.37 9.33 6.06
CA ILE A 41 5.61 10.33 6.83
C ILE A 41 4.88 11.30 5.89
N GLU A 42 5.56 11.82 4.86
CA GLU A 42 4.95 12.72 3.87
C GLU A 42 3.84 12.03 3.09
N GLN A 43 4.00 10.75 2.71
CA GLN A 43 2.94 9.97 2.08
C GLN A 43 1.72 9.81 3.00
N ILE A 44 1.93 9.46 4.27
CA ILE A 44 0.84 9.32 5.25
C ILE A 44 0.13 10.66 5.44
N LYS A 45 0.86 11.78 5.54
CA LYS A 45 0.27 13.12 5.62
C LYS A 45 -0.60 13.46 4.41
N GLN A 46 -0.16 13.12 3.20
CA GLN A 46 -0.97 13.30 1.99
C GLN A 46 -2.24 12.46 2.04
N GLN A 47 -2.14 11.18 2.43
CA GLN A 47 -3.30 10.30 2.60
C GLN A 47 -4.28 10.85 3.64
N ILE A 48 -3.79 11.41 4.75
CA ILE A 48 -4.62 12.09 5.75
C ILE A 48 -5.33 13.29 5.13
N LYS A 49 -4.64 14.12 4.36
CA LYS A 49 -5.22 15.28 3.67
C LYS A 49 -6.32 14.88 2.71
N ASP A 50 -6.08 13.84 1.92
CA ASP A 50 -7.06 13.31 0.96
C ASP A 50 -8.27 12.72 1.70
N ALA A 51 -8.06 11.96 2.76
CA ALA A 51 -9.13 11.43 3.60
C ALA A 51 -9.96 12.55 4.27
N GLN A 52 -9.31 13.61 4.77
CA GLN A 52 -9.99 14.79 5.32
C GLN A 52 -10.84 15.50 4.26
N LYS A 53 -10.30 15.65 3.04
CA LYS A 53 -11.02 16.24 1.91
C LYS A 53 -12.24 15.40 1.54
N GLN A 54 -12.07 14.09 1.42
CA GLN A 54 -13.17 13.15 1.16
C GLN A 54 -14.23 13.23 2.26
N LEU A 55 -13.83 13.31 3.53
CA LEU A 55 -14.77 13.45 4.65
C LEU A 55 -15.60 14.74 4.53
N ALA A 56 -14.97 15.86 4.18
CA ALA A 56 -15.67 17.14 3.99
C ALA A 56 -16.65 17.07 2.80
N GLU A 57 -16.23 16.48 1.68
CA GLU A 57 -17.07 16.26 0.51
C GLU A 57 -18.27 15.35 0.84
N GLN A 58 -18.05 14.25 1.56
CA GLN A 58 -19.12 13.35 2.00
C GLN A 58 -20.11 14.07 2.93
N LYS A 59 -19.65 14.91 3.86
CA LYS A 59 -20.57 15.70 4.70
C LYS A 59 -21.38 16.71 3.89
N ALA A 60 -20.77 17.36 2.89
CA ALA A 60 -21.49 18.23 1.98
C ALA A 60 -22.53 17.45 1.16
N GLN A 61 -22.17 16.26 0.66
CA GLN A 61 -23.09 15.36 -0.05
C GLN A 61 -24.23 14.88 0.85
N LEU A 62 -23.98 14.60 2.14
CA LEU A 62 -25.02 14.23 3.10
C LEU A 62 -26.05 15.37 3.23
N ALA A 63 -25.57 16.60 3.43
CA ALA A 63 -26.43 17.78 3.54
C ALA A 63 -27.21 18.04 2.25
N ALA A 64 -26.56 17.86 1.09
CA ALA A 64 -27.20 17.96 -0.21
C ALA A 64 -28.23 16.85 -0.46
N ALA A 65 -27.98 15.62 -0.01
CA ALA A 65 -28.92 14.50 -0.10
C ALA A 65 -30.14 14.72 0.80
N GLN A 66 -29.95 15.27 2.00
CA GLN A 66 -31.05 15.64 2.89
C GLN A 66 -31.91 16.76 2.29
N SER A 67 -31.27 17.78 1.69
CA SER A 67 -31.92 18.98 1.14
C SER A 67 -32.42 18.81 -0.30
N GLY A 68 -32.01 17.76 -1.00
CA GLY A 68 -32.29 17.54 -2.42
C GLY A 68 -33.77 17.26 -2.72
N LYS A 69 -34.15 17.33 -4.00
CA LYS A 69 -35.48 16.90 -4.48
C LYS A 69 -35.39 15.41 -4.85
N GLY A 70 -36.04 14.55 -4.08
CA GLY A 70 -36.07 13.09 -4.26
C GLY A 70 -37.04 12.45 -3.26
N SER A 71 -37.42 11.20 -3.49
CA SER A 71 -38.30 10.46 -2.59
C SER A 71 -37.65 10.25 -1.21
N ALA A 72 -38.46 10.06 -0.15
CA ALA A 72 -37.94 9.85 1.20
C ALA A 72 -37.01 8.62 1.26
N GLU A 73 -37.40 7.52 0.58
CA GLU A 73 -36.57 6.33 0.41
C GLU A 73 -35.20 6.63 -0.22
N GLU A 74 -35.14 7.32 -1.36
CA GLU A 74 -33.87 7.62 -2.04
C GLU A 74 -32.96 8.49 -1.18
N LYS A 75 -33.53 9.46 -0.46
CA LYS A 75 -32.77 10.29 0.47
C LYS A 75 -32.20 9.46 1.62
N ALA A 76 -33.00 8.56 2.19
CA ALA A 76 -32.58 7.67 3.26
C ALA A 76 -31.49 6.70 2.79
N GLN A 77 -31.61 6.15 1.58
CA GLN A 77 -30.59 5.28 1.01
C GLN A 77 -29.28 6.04 0.75
N LYS A 78 -29.34 7.24 0.14
CA LYS A 78 -28.16 8.07 -0.07
C LYS A 78 -27.52 8.49 1.24
N SER A 79 -28.30 8.93 2.23
CA SER A 79 -27.76 9.35 3.52
C SER A 79 -27.12 8.18 4.27
N MET A 80 -27.71 6.98 4.25
CA MET A 80 -27.09 5.77 4.81
C MET A 80 -25.80 5.41 4.09
N ALA A 81 -25.78 5.42 2.75
CA ALA A 81 -24.58 5.11 1.98
C ALA A 81 -23.45 6.10 2.32
N ILE A 82 -23.75 7.40 2.35
CA ILE A 82 -22.79 8.45 2.69
C ILE A 82 -22.33 8.32 4.15
N GLN A 83 -23.21 7.99 5.09
CA GLN A 83 -22.83 7.72 6.48
C GLN A 83 -21.85 6.54 6.60
N GLY A 84 -22.06 5.48 5.82
CA GLY A 84 -21.13 4.35 5.74
C GLY A 84 -19.76 4.77 5.18
N GLN A 85 -19.76 5.60 4.13
CA GLN A 85 -18.52 6.16 3.58
C GLN A 85 -17.79 7.06 4.59
N ILE A 86 -18.52 7.90 5.33
CA ILE A 86 -17.96 8.74 6.41
C ILE A 86 -17.31 7.87 7.49
N ALA A 87 -17.96 6.78 7.91
CA ALA A 87 -17.40 5.87 8.90
C ALA A 87 -16.10 5.21 8.39
N SER A 88 -16.09 4.74 7.15
CA SER A 88 -14.90 4.17 6.51
C SER A 88 -13.76 5.18 6.39
N THR A 89 -14.04 6.39 5.92
CA THR A 89 -13.04 7.46 5.79
C THR A 89 -12.50 7.89 7.16
N SER A 90 -13.36 7.95 8.18
CA SER A 90 -12.95 8.29 9.56
C SER A 90 -12.05 7.21 10.18
N ALA A 91 -12.37 5.93 9.96
CA ALA A 91 -11.54 4.81 10.40
C ALA A 91 -10.17 4.79 9.67
N ASN A 92 -10.15 5.09 8.38
CA ASN A 92 -8.92 5.24 7.62
C ASN A 92 -8.08 6.41 8.16
N LEU A 93 -8.71 7.55 8.47
CA LEU A 93 -8.08 8.70 9.11
C LEU A 93 -7.42 8.33 10.44
N GLN A 94 -8.12 7.60 11.31
CA GLN A 94 -7.56 7.12 12.59
C GLN A 94 -6.37 6.17 12.38
N THR A 95 -6.45 5.27 11.40
CA THR A 95 -5.36 4.33 11.08
C THR A 95 -4.12 5.07 10.56
N LEU A 96 -4.31 6.03 9.67
CA LEU A 96 -3.23 6.86 9.13
C LEU A 96 -2.62 7.76 10.22
N GLN A 97 -3.45 8.33 11.09
CA GLN A 97 -2.97 9.13 12.23
C GLN A 97 -2.21 8.29 13.25
N ALA A 98 -2.62 7.04 13.49
CA ALA A 98 -1.89 6.12 14.35
C ALA A 98 -0.58 5.60 13.73
N SER A 99 -0.38 5.81 12.43
CA SER A 99 0.84 5.45 11.71
C SER A 99 1.89 6.57 11.71
N LEU A 100 1.54 7.78 12.19
CA LEU A 100 2.45 8.92 12.40
C LEU A 100 2.89 9.00 13.87
#